data_AF-A0A923U1H4-F1
#
_entry.id   AF-A0A923U1H4-F1
#
_cell.length_a   1.000
_cell.length_b   1.000
_cell.length_c   1.000
_cell.angle_alpha   90.00
_cell.angle_beta   90.00
_cell.angle_gamma   90.00
#
_symmetry.space_group_name_H-M   'P 1'
#
loop_
_entity.id
_entity.type
_entity.pdbx_description
1 polymer ?
#
loop_
_entity_poly.entity_id
_entity_poly.type
_entity_poly.pdbx_seq_one_letter_code
_entity_poly.pdbx_strand_id
1 'polypeptide(L)'
;MNLILFYTLLSLSAQSAVVTKANFDPALLKQVDQCKTHSNLFPTVYLLKQWHLPPQTNTRIPSKENASLPQTANQEQIYNQLSTWVKEGVVDTVIAEGCEGEIDSQFKEVFQGWSFQDLEKRSKEPDYSRILAHPVVKLEAKYGAQVRSLCGDNSLEIKNSQLALSDARAAVGYYSRLNQFKDKPELLKPYLEGARQVYTLPETASVSLALKTVAEDFKKSWTRFEDSSHQRNLAFSEKAASASTKKPIPLVIGGLHVRDLKKALERKKLNCVIFEPLAYQNDEETMQDNLKKVMNEMKVK
;
A
#
# COMPACT_ATOMS: atom_id res chain seq x y z
N MET A 1 28.54 36.24 62.04
CA MET A 1 28.66 34.77 62.01
C MET A 1 27.44 34.25 61.26
N ASN A 2 27.68 33.79 60.03
CA ASN A 2 26.87 33.06 59.04
C ASN A 2 25.44 32.59 59.39
N LEU A 3 24.51 32.76 58.44
CA LEU A 3 23.69 31.69 57.81
C LEU A 3 22.81 32.34 56.70
N ILE A 4 23.32 32.47 55.48
CA ILE A 4 23.08 31.59 54.31
C ILE A 4 21.60 31.60 53.84
N LEU A 5 21.37 32.37 52.76
CA LEU A 5 20.20 32.30 51.87
C LEU A 5 20.04 30.88 51.30
N PHE A 6 18.87 30.27 51.47
CA PHE A 6 18.43 29.13 50.68
C PHE A 6 17.71 29.61 49.42
N TYR A 7 18.44 29.70 48.31
CA TYR A 7 17.86 29.74 46.97
C TYR A 7 17.57 28.29 46.53
N THR A 8 16.31 27.88 46.56
CA THR A 8 15.84 26.67 45.87
C THR A 8 15.87 26.91 44.36
N LEU A 9 16.95 26.47 43.71
CA LEU A 9 17.00 26.25 42.27
C LEU A 9 16.16 25.01 41.94
N LEU A 10 14.92 25.23 41.49
CA LEU A 10 14.15 24.25 40.72
C LEU A 10 14.79 24.15 39.33
N SER A 11 15.77 23.26 39.20
CA SER A 11 16.25 22.80 37.91
C SER A 11 15.17 21.91 37.27
N LEU A 12 14.27 22.54 36.51
CA LEU A 12 13.50 21.89 35.47
C LEU A 12 14.48 21.33 34.43
N SER A 13 14.88 20.07 34.62
CA SER A 13 15.51 19.30 33.57
C SER A 13 14.46 19.03 32.50
N ALA A 14 14.39 19.95 31.53
CA ALA A 14 13.80 19.65 30.23
C ALA A 14 14.63 18.52 29.62
N GLN A 15 14.22 17.27 29.85
CA GLN A 15 14.65 16.17 29.03
C GLN A 15 14.09 16.44 27.64
N SER A 16 14.90 17.06 26.79
CA SER A 16 14.71 17.07 25.36
C SER A 16 14.56 15.61 24.95
N ALA A 17 13.34 15.18 24.64
CA ALA A 17 13.10 13.85 24.10
C ALA A 17 13.97 13.73 22.84
N VAL A 18 15.04 12.96 22.94
CA VAL A 18 15.86 12.60 21.79
C VAL A 18 14.92 11.83 20.88
N VAL A 19 14.49 12.45 19.79
CA VAL A 19 13.78 11.76 18.71
C VAL A 19 14.79 10.78 18.13
N THR A 20 14.76 9.55 18.62
CA THR A 20 15.51 8.44 18.04
C THR A 20 14.99 8.24 16.62
N LYS A 21 15.75 8.73 15.63
CA LYS A 21 15.57 8.27 14.25
C LYS A 21 15.76 6.76 14.28
N ALA A 22 14.78 6.00 13.82
CA ALA A 22 14.93 4.56 13.69
C ALA A 22 16.06 4.30 12.69
N ASN A 23 17.07 3.55 13.13
CA ASN A 23 18.02 2.97 12.19
C ASN A 23 17.29 1.84 11.44
N PHE A 24 17.45 1.77 10.12
CA PHE A 24 17.00 0.65 9.31
C PHE A 24 18.20 -0.23 8.97
N ASP A 25 17.94 -1.51 8.69
CA ASP A 25 18.97 -2.43 8.22
C ASP A 25 19.17 -2.25 6.70
N PRO A 26 20.34 -1.76 6.23
CA PRO A 26 20.61 -1.60 4.81
C PRO A 26 20.66 -2.93 4.04
N ALA A 27 20.73 -4.07 4.73
CA ALA A 27 20.59 -5.40 4.12
C ALA A 27 19.13 -5.78 3.85
N LEU A 28 18.15 -5.03 4.40
CA LEU A 28 16.72 -5.28 4.20
C LEU A 28 16.05 -4.19 3.37
N LEU A 29 16.36 -2.93 3.66
CA LEU A 29 15.69 -1.76 3.09
C LEU A 29 16.67 -0.74 2.52
N LYS A 30 16.21 0.05 1.56
CA LYS A 30 16.86 1.30 1.13
C LYS A 30 15.92 2.48 1.35
N GLN A 31 16.44 3.60 1.85
CA GLN A 31 15.71 4.86 1.83
C GLN A 31 15.73 5.44 0.41
N VAL A 32 14.55 5.74 -0.15
CA VAL A 32 14.45 6.22 -1.54
C VAL A 32 13.99 7.68 -1.64
N ASP A 33 13.28 8.18 -0.62
CA ASP A 33 12.76 9.55 -0.61
C ASP A 33 12.32 9.93 0.83
N GLN A 34 11.98 11.20 1.05
CA GLN A 34 11.44 11.71 2.31
C GLN A 34 10.52 12.92 2.07
N CYS A 35 9.61 13.20 3.01
CA CYS A 35 8.79 14.40 3.02
C CYS A 35 9.67 15.66 3.14
N LYS A 36 9.26 16.74 2.49
CA LYS A 36 9.94 18.05 2.56
C LYS A 36 9.70 18.79 3.87
N THR A 37 8.62 18.47 4.56
CA THR A 37 8.26 19.11 5.84
C THR A 37 9.01 18.42 6.98
N HIS A 38 9.61 19.23 7.85
CA HIS A 38 10.26 18.78 9.09
C HIS A 38 9.55 19.42 10.29
N SER A 39 8.58 18.72 10.87
CA SER A 39 7.95 19.09 12.14
C SER A 39 8.40 18.11 13.22
N ASN A 40 9.00 18.62 14.30
CA ASN A 40 9.34 17.78 15.46
C ASN A 40 8.12 17.52 16.37
N LEU A 41 6.94 18.06 16.01
CA LEU A 41 5.72 17.96 16.81
C LEU A 41 4.98 16.63 16.60
N PHE A 42 5.27 15.92 15.50
CA PHE A 42 4.60 14.68 15.15
C PHE A 42 5.61 13.54 14.97
N PRO A 43 5.20 12.29 15.26
CA PRO A 43 6.01 11.12 14.93
C PRO A 43 6.31 11.07 13.43
N THR A 44 7.46 10.47 13.09
CA THR A 44 7.83 10.26 11.69
C THR A 44 7.08 9.05 11.13
N VAL A 45 6.45 9.20 9.98
CA VAL A 45 5.80 8.11 9.26
C VAL A 45 6.81 7.40 8.36
N TYR A 46 6.99 6.10 8.52
CA TYR A 46 7.84 5.30 7.64
C TYR A 46 6.98 4.57 6.62
N LEU A 47 6.98 5.04 5.37
CA LEU A 47 6.27 4.39 4.28
C LEU A 47 7.12 3.21 3.80
N LEU A 48 6.69 1.98 4.10
CA LEU A 48 7.34 0.74 3.68
C LEU A 48 6.63 0.21 2.43
N LYS A 49 7.30 0.26 1.28
CA LYS A 49 6.75 -0.26 0.03
C LYS A 49 6.52 -1.77 0.08
N GLN A 50 5.29 -2.19 -0.10
CA GLN A 50 4.90 -3.59 -0.20
C GLN A 50 4.60 -3.96 -1.65
N TRP A 51 5.09 -5.13 -2.06
CA TRP A 51 4.65 -5.75 -3.30
C TRP A 51 3.52 -6.74 -3.02
N HIS A 52 2.34 -6.44 -3.54
CA HIS A 52 1.16 -7.25 -3.35
C HIS A 52 1.25 -8.61 -4.05
N LEU A 53 0.65 -9.60 -3.42
CA LEU A 53 0.29 -10.84 -4.10
C LEU A 53 -1.02 -10.64 -4.86
N PRO A 54 -1.24 -11.36 -5.96
CA PRO A 54 -2.53 -11.36 -6.62
C PRO A 54 -3.65 -11.72 -5.63
N PRO A 55 -4.84 -11.10 -5.76
CA PRO A 55 -6.01 -11.50 -4.98
C PRO A 55 -6.24 -13.00 -5.08
N GLN A 56 -6.75 -13.61 -3.99
CA GLN A 56 -7.08 -15.05 -3.91
C GLN A 56 -5.90 -16.03 -3.97
N THR A 57 -4.65 -15.56 -4.11
CA THR A 57 -3.46 -16.43 -3.98
C THR A 57 -3.47 -17.14 -2.63
N ASN A 58 -3.60 -18.46 -2.59
CA ASN A 58 -3.51 -19.25 -1.36
C ASN A 58 -2.09 -19.80 -1.19
N THR A 59 -1.37 -19.27 -0.21
CA THR A 59 0.04 -19.59 0.03
C THR A 59 0.23 -20.69 1.08
N ARG A 60 -0.86 -21.17 1.70
CA ARG A 60 -0.80 -22.30 2.63
C ARG A 60 -0.41 -23.61 1.97
N ILE A 61 -0.74 -23.75 0.69
CA ILE A 61 -0.43 -24.95 -0.08
C ILE A 61 1.02 -24.79 -0.53
N PRO A 62 1.99 -25.56 0.01
CA PRO A 62 3.37 -25.42 -0.39
C PRO A 62 3.49 -25.86 -1.85
N SER A 63 3.78 -24.90 -2.73
CA SER A 63 4.11 -25.16 -4.13
C SER A 63 5.51 -24.63 -4.40
N LYS A 64 6.22 -25.25 -5.36
CA LYS A 64 7.49 -24.70 -5.86
C LYS A 64 7.32 -23.25 -6.34
N GLU A 65 6.11 -22.91 -6.82
CA GLU A 65 5.74 -21.57 -7.27
C GLU A 65 5.76 -20.58 -6.10
N ASN A 66 5.14 -20.89 -4.96
CA ASN A 66 5.10 -20.01 -3.77
C ASN A 66 6.51 -19.70 -3.22
N ALA A 67 7.43 -20.67 -3.26
CA ALA A 67 8.82 -20.48 -2.83
C ALA A 67 9.64 -19.59 -3.79
N SER A 68 9.17 -19.41 -5.03
CA SER A 68 9.86 -18.64 -6.08
C SER A 68 9.25 -17.27 -6.36
N LEU A 69 8.13 -16.92 -5.70
CA LEU A 69 7.50 -15.63 -5.88
C LEU A 69 8.44 -14.51 -5.40
N PRO A 70 8.75 -13.52 -6.26
CA PRO A 70 9.56 -12.37 -5.87
C PRO A 70 9.02 -11.60 -4.64
N GLN A 71 7.71 -11.63 -4.44
CA GLN A 71 7.01 -11.04 -3.29
C GLN A 71 7.45 -11.67 -1.96
N THR A 72 7.93 -12.91 -1.96
CA THR A 72 8.37 -13.60 -0.73
C THR A 72 9.51 -12.85 -0.06
N ALA A 73 10.55 -12.50 -0.81
CA ALA A 73 11.67 -11.75 -0.27
C ALA A 73 11.26 -10.34 0.17
N ASN A 74 10.37 -9.67 -0.57
CA ASN A 74 9.84 -8.35 -0.20
C ASN A 74 9.10 -8.40 1.15
N GLN A 75 8.17 -9.35 1.33
CA GLN A 75 7.39 -9.47 2.56
C GLN A 75 8.24 -9.95 3.75
N GLU A 76 9.22 -10.82 3.52
CA GLU A 76 10.18 -11.23 4.55
C GLU A 76 11.03 -10.04 5.03
N GLN A 77 11.55 -9.21 4.12
CA GLN A 77 12.34 -8.02 4.46
C GLN A 77 11.52 -7.00 5.28
N ILE A 78 10.27 -6.73 4.87
CA ILE A 78 9.35 -5.86 5.62
C ILE A 78 9.13 -6.42 7.02
N TYR A 79 8.77 -7.69 7.13
CA TYR A 79 8.50 -8.33 8.41
C TYR A 79 9.73 -8.32 9.33
N ASN A 80 10.92 -8.63 8.81
CA ASN A 80 12.14 -8.65 9.59
C ASN A 80 12.50 -7.24 10.10
N GLN A 81 12.38 -6.20 9.27
CA GLN A 81 12.61 -4.83 9.72
C GLN A 81 11.62 -4.41 10.82
N LEU A 82 10.32 -4.66 10.61
CA LEU A 82 9.29 -4.33 11.60
C LEU A 82 9.52 -5.10 12.90
N SER A 83 9.88 -6.38 12.80
CA SER A 83 10.19 -7.21 13.97
C SER A 83 11.38 -6.66 14.76
N THR A 84 12.42 -6.15 14.09
CA THR A 84 13.56 -5.52 14.77
C THR A 84 13.11 -4.25 15.50
N TRP A 85 12.39 -3.36 14.82
CA TRP A 85 11.90 -2.12 15.43
C TRP A 85 10.96 -2.35 16.63
N VAL A 86 10.11 -3.37 16.59
CA VAL A 86 9.24 -3.72 17.71
C VAL A 86 10.07 -4.24 18.89
N LYS A 87 11.00 -5.19 18.66
CA LYS A 87 11.87 -5.74 19.72
C LYS A 87 12.74 -4.68 20.40
N GLU A 88 13.23 -3.72 19.63
CA GLU A 88 14.04 -2.61 20.13
C GLU A 88 13.19 -1.50 20.77
N GLY A 89 11.85 -1.63 20.75
CA GLY A 89 10.94 -0.63 21.28
C GLY A 89 10.92 0.68 20.50
N VAL A 90 11.43 0.68 19.27
CA VAL A 90 11.47 1.84 18.37
C VAL A 90 10.09 2.21 17.87
N VAL A 91 9.22 1.24 17.66
CA VAL A 91 7.84 1.44 17.21
C VAL A 91 6.88 0.72 18.14
N ASP A 92 5.68 1.27 18.32
CA ASP A 92 4.58 0.69 19.09
C ASP A 92 3.26 0.69 18.33
N THR A 93 3.22 1.27 17.13
CA THR A 93 2.05 1.32 16.26
C THR A 93 2.48 1.08 14.82
N VAL A 94 1.77 0.21 14.10
CA VAL A 94 1.98 -0.04 12.66
C VAL A 94 0.65 0.09 11.93
N ILE A 95 0.66 0.69 10.74
CA ILE A 95 -0.53 0.86 9.90
C ILE A 95 -0.41 -0.02 8.65
N ALA A 96 -1.47 -0.75 8.30
CA ALA A 96 -1.54 -1.70 7.20
C ALA A 96 -2.47 -1.24 6.08
N GLU A 97 -2.11 -1.56 4.84
CA GLU A 97 -3.01 -1.56 3.69
C GLU A 97 -3.89 -2.81 3.63
N GLY A 98 -5.06 -2.69 3.00
CA GLY A 98 -5.78 -3.86 2.49
C GLY A 98 -6.64 -4.58 3.52
N CYS A 99 -6.87 -3.95 4.67
CA CYS A 99 -7.73 -4.45 5.73
C CYS A 99 -8.60 -3.33 6.32
N GLU A 100 -9.52 -3.67 7.24
CA GLU A 100 -10.33 -2.72 7.99
C GLU A 100 -10.27 -2.93 9.51
N GLY A 101 -10.28 -1.84 10.27
CA GLY A 101 -10.33 -1.86 11.74
C GLY A 101 -8.97 -2.01 12.43
N GLU A 102 -8.95 -2.68 13.57
CA GLU A 102 -7.74 -3.02 14.33
C GLU A 102 -7.43 -4.50 14.12
N ILE A 103 -6.15 -4.81 13.93
CA ILE A 103 -5.69 -6.19 13.81
C ILE A 103 -5.39 -6.65 15.24
N ASP A 104 -6.15 -7.63 15.72
CA ASP A 104 -6.02 -8.22 17.05
C ASP A 104 -6.41 -9.72 17.02
N SER A 105 -6.51 -10.34 18.20
CA SER A 105 -6.92 -11.76 18.34
C SER A 105 -8.31 -12.10 17.77
N GLN A 106 -9.17 -11.11 17.59
CA GLN A 106 -10.52 -11.23 17.03
C GLN A 106 -10.58 -10.89 15.54
N PHE A 107 -9.45 -10.52 14.94
CA PHE A 107 -9.36 -10.19 13.52
C PHE A 107 -9.77 -11.38 12.64
N LYS A 108 -10.77 -11.17 11.79
CA LYS A 108 -11.46 -12.24 11.05
C LYS A 108 -11.02 -12.38 9.60
N GLU A 109 -10.38 -11.37 9.04
CA GLU A 109 -9.97 -11.42 7.64
C GLU A 109 -8.88 -12.46 7.44
N VAL A 110 -8.95 -13.15 6.29
CA VAL A 110 -8.00 -14.19 5.91
C VAL A 110 -7.18 -13.68 4.74
N PHE A 111 -5.88 -13.59 4.94
CA PHE A 111 -4.93 -13.12 3.94
C PHE A 111 -4.14 -14.29 3.37
N GLN A 112 -4.28 -14.52 2.07
CA GLN A 112 -3.60 -15.60 1.36
C GLN A 112 -3.80 -17.00 1.96
N GLY A 113 -4.96 -17.24 2.58
CA GLY A 113 -5.30 -18.48 3.28
C GLY A 113 -4.92 -18.51 4.76
N TRP A 114 -4.21 -17.51 5.27
CA TRP A 114 -3.80 -17.41 6.67
C TRP A 114 -4.75 -16.53 7.48
N SER A 115 -5.31 -17.08 8.56
CA SER A 115 -6.00 -16.31 9.60
C SER A 115 -5.02 -15.81 10.67
N PHE A 116 -5.46 -14.89 11.52
CA PHE A 116 -4.69 -14.46 12.69
C PHE A 116 -4.31 -15.65 13.59
N GLN A 117 -5.28 -16.52 13.91
CA GLN A 117 -5.08 -17.64 14.83
C GLN A 117 -4.13 -18.69 14.26
N ASP A 118 -4.07 -18.83 12.93
CA ASP A 118 -3.10 -19.70 12.28
C ASP A 118 -1.67 -19.18 12.44
N LEU A 119 -1.49 -17.87 12.30
CA LEU A 119 -0.19 -17.20 12.41
C LEU A 119 0.27 -17.16 13.87
N GLU A 120 -0.62 -16.90 14.82
CA GLU A 120 -0.30 -16.88 16.25
C GLU A 120 0.25 -18.22 16.72
N LYS A 121 -0.40 -19.34 16.34
CA LYS A 121 0.05 -20.70 16.65
C LYS A 121 1.45 -21.01 16.13
N ARG A 122 1.85 -20.37 15.03
CA ARG A 122 3.14 -20.59 14.34
C ARG A 122 4.18 -19.52 14.66
N SER A 123 3.84 -18.50 15.45
CA SER A 123 4.68 -17.34 15.74
C SER A 123 6.08 -17.68 16.29
N LYS A 124 6.22 -18.86 16.89
CA LYS A 124 7.47 -19.39 17.48
C LYS A 124 8.26 -20.30 16.54
N GLU A 125 7.74 -20.62 15.35
CA GLU A 125 8.45 -21.43 14.35
C GLU A 125 9.70 -20.68 13.85
N PRO A 126 10.86 -21.35 13.68
CA PRO A 126 12.10 -20.71 13.23
C PRO A 126 12.00 -20.00 11.88
N ASP A 127 11.15 -20.49 10.99
CA ASP A 127 10.91 -20.00 9.64
C ASP A 127 9.67 -19.11 9.51
N TYR A 128 9.10 -18.65 10.64
CA TYR A 128 7.89 -17.81 10.65
C TYR A 128 7.99 -16.56 9.77
N SER A 129 9.17 -15.94 9.65
CA SER A 129 9.39 -14.78 8.77
C SER A 129 9.05 -15.08 7.30
N ARG A 130 9.27 -16.33 6.87
CA ARG A 130 9.11 -16.82 5.49
C ARG A 130 7.69 -17.22 5.15
N ILE A 131 6.78 -17.30 6.13
CA ILE A 131 5.36 -17.51 5.86
C ILE A 131 4.86 -16.36 4.99
N LEU A 132 4.38 -16.68 3.80
CA LEU A 132 3.92 -15.70 2.83
C LEU A 132 2.47 -15.28 3.15
N ALA A 133 2.32 -14.34 4.07
CA ALA A 133 1.05 -13.78 4.53
C ALA A 133 1.22 -12.28 4.82
N HIS A 134 0.11 -11.57 5.00
CA HIS A 134 0.12 -10.13 5.28
C HIS A 134 1.12 -9.76 6.40
N PRO A 135 2.18 -8.97 6.11
CA PRO A 135 3.29 -8.75 7.04
C PRO A 135 2.87 -8.20 8.41
N VAL A 136 1.89 -7.29 8.42
CA VAL A 136 1.41 -6.67 9.67
C VAL A 136 0.57 -7.64 10.52
N VAL A 137 -0.23 -8.52 9.90
CA VAL A 137 -0.96 -9.57 10.64
C VAL A 137 0.03 -10.56 11.27
N LYS A 138 1.10 -10.91 10.53
CA LYS A 138 2.19 -11.74 11.10
C LYS A 138 2.87 -11.06 12.28
N LEU A 139 3.12 -9.75 12.18
CA LEU A 139 3.76 -8.96 13.23
C LEU A 139 2.89 -8.95 14.50
N GLU A 140 1.61 -8.63 14.36
CA GLU A 140 0.65 -8.59 15.47
C GLU A 140 0.50 -9.96 16.14
N ALA A 141 0.34 -11.03 15.34
CA ALA A 141 0.21 -12.39 15.85
C ALA A 141 1.43 -12.87 16.67
N LYS A 142 2.60 -12.24 16.48
CA LYS A 142 3.81 -12.54 17.26
C LYS A 142 4.07 -11.56 18.40
N TYR A 143 3.74 -10.29 18.22
CA TYR A 143 4.15 -9.19 19.09
C TYR A 143 3.00 -8.31 19.60
N GLY A 144 1.73 -8.71 19.53
CA GLY A 144 0.58 -7.86 19.87
C GLY A 144 0.56 -7.29 21.31
N ALA A 145 1.40 -7.81 22.21
CA ALA A 145 1.63 -7.19 23.52
C ALA A 145 2.57 -5.95 23.49
N GLN A 146 3.29 -5.73 22.39
CA GLN A 146 4.34 -4.71 22.21
C GLN A 146 4.02 -3.71 21.10
N VAL A 147 3.17 -4.08 20.15
CA VAL A 147 2.79 -3.26 19.00
C VAL A 147 1.28 -3.30 18.83
N ARG A 148 0.71 -2.16 18.43
CA ARG A 148 -0.66 -2.04 18.00
C ARG A 148 -0.73 -1.96 16.48
N SER A 149 -1.45 -2.87 15.84
CA SER A 149 -1.58 -2.89 14.38
C SER A 149 -2.95 -2.37 13.93
N LEU A 150 -2.96 -1.34 13.09
CA LEU A 150 -4.17 -0.67 12.62
C LEU A 150 -4.30 -0.81 11.10
N CYS A 151 -5.52 -0.98 10.63
CA CYS A 151 -5.81 -0.84 9.21
C CYS A 151 -6.00 0.64 8.86
N GLY A 152 -5.32 1.10 7.81
CA GLY A 152 -5.48 2.46 7.29
C GLY A 152 -6.54 2.59 6.19
N ASP A 153 -7.10 1.47 5.77
CA ASP A 153 -8.12 1.36 4.73
C ASP A 153 -9.52 1.05 5.30
N ASN A 154 -10.49 0.97 4.38
CA ASN A 154 -11.79 0.34 4.61
C ASN A 154 -12.17 -0.54 3.40
N SER A 155 -12.97 -1.56 3.65
CA SER A 155 -13.34 -2.60 2.69
C SER A 155 -14.09 -2.05 1.46
N LEU A 156 -14.92 -1.02 1.66
CA LEU A 156 -15.70 -0.41 0.59
C LEU A 156 -14.80 0.30 -0.42
N GLU A 157 -13.86 1.13 0.05
CA GLU A 157 -12.93 1.85 -0.82
C GLU A 157 -11.90 0.91 -1.48
N ILE A 158 -11.45 -0.14 -0.79
CA ILE A 158 -10.63 -1.18 -1.40
C ILE A 158 -11.40 -1.81 -2.58
N LYS A 159 -12.65 -2.21 -2.36
CA LYS A 159 -13.49 -2.83 -3.41
C LYS A 159 -13.73 -1.86 -4.58
N ASN A 160 -14.05 -0.61 -4.29
CA ASN A 160 -14.31 0.40 -5.32
C ASN A 160 -13.06 0.68 -6.16
N SER A 161 -11.89 0.85 -5.53
CA SER A 161 -10.63 1.07 -6.23
C SER A 161 -10.22 -0.13 -7.09
N GLN A 162 -10.36 -1.37 -6.56
CA GLN A 162 -10.05 -2.59 -7.32
C GLN A 162 -10.97 -2.77 -8.53
N LEU A 163 -12.28 -2.53 -8.37
CA LEU A 163 -13.24 -2.59 -9.47
C LEU A 163 -12.91 -1.54 -10.54
N ALA A 164 -12.68 -0.29 -10.15
CA ALA A 164 -12.34 0.77 -11.09
C ALA A 164 -11.03 0.48 -11.86
N LEU A 165 -10.02 -0.09 -11.21
CA LEU A 165 -8.79 -0.51 -11.87
C LEU A 165 -9.03 -1.69 -12.84
N SER A 166 -9.89 -2.63 -12.45
CA SER A 166 -10.30 -3.76 -13.31
C SER A 166 -11.02 -3.26 -14.57
N ASP A 167 -12.00 -2.36 -14.42
CA ASP A 167 -12.72 -1.72 -15.52
C ASP A 167 -11.74 -0.98 -16.46
N ALA A 168 -10.80 -0.21 -15.88
CA ALA A 168 -9.80 0.51 -16.64
C ALA A 168 -8.91 -0.44 -17.47
N ARG A 169 -8.45 -1.55 -16.88
CA ARG A 169 -7.66 -2.58 -17.59
C ARG A 169 -8.47 -3.25 -18.71
N ALA A 170 -9.75 -3.54 -18.47
CA ALA A 170 -10.63 -4.11 -19.48
C ALA A 170 -10.81 -3.17 -20.67
N ALA A 171 -11.05 -1.88 -20.42
CA ALA A 171 -11.18 -0.87 -21.46
C ALA A 171 -9.87 -0.73 -22.29
N VAL A 172 -8.70 -0.72 -21.65
CA VAL A 172 -7.41 -0.74 -22.37
C VAL A 172 -7.28 -1.98 -23.25
N GLY A 173 -7.68 -3.15 -22.74
CA GLY A 173 -7.68 -4.40 -23.51
C GLY A 173 -8.54 -4.33 -24.77
N TYR A 174 -9.78 -3.87 -24.64
CA TYR A 174 -10.67 -3.65 -25.79
C TYR A 174 -10.09 -2.64 -26.78
N TYR A 175 -9.65 -1.47 -26.30
CA TYR A 175 -9.08 -0.42 -27.15
C TYR A 175 -7.88 -0.93 -27.94
N SER A 176 -6.97 -1.63 -27.28
CA SER A 176 -5.77 -2.19 -27.90
C SER A 176 -6.12 -3.12 -29.06
N ARG A 177 -7.06 -4.05 -28.85
CA ARG A 177 -7.46 -5.03 -29.87
C ARG A 177 -8.25 -4.41 -31.01
N LEU A 178 -9.19 -3.51 -30.71
CA LEU A 178 -9.94 -2.76 -31.71
C LEU A 178 -9.00 -1.94 -32.60
N ASN A 179 -8.02 -1.24 -32.01
CA ASN A 179 -7.08 -0.41 -32.75
C ASN A 179 -6.07 -1.27 -33.55
N GLN A 180 -5.61 -2.39 -32.98
CA GLN A 180 -4.68 -3.32 -33.64
C GLN A 180 -5.28 -3.95 -34.90
N PHE A 181 -6.58 -4.32 -34.86
CA PHE A 181 -7.24 -5.07 -35.92
C PHE A 181 -8.18 -4.25 -36.79
N LYS A 182 -8.23 -2.92 -36.64
CA LYS A 182 -9.16 -2.04 -37.37
C LYS A 182 -9.17 -2.24 -38.89
N ASP A 183 -8.04 -2.63 -39.47
CA ASP A 183 -7.86 -2.85 -40.91
C ASP A 183 -7.93 -4.35 -41.31
N LYS A 184 -8.31 -5.25 -40.37
CA LYS A 184 -8.37 -6.71 -40.54
C LYS A 184 -9.73 -7.25 -40.08
N PRO A 185 -10.78 -7.22 -40.94
CA PRO A 185 -12.17 -7.50 -40.55
C PRO A 185 -12.38 -8.82 -39.80
N GLU A 186 -11.76 -9.90 -40.26
CA GLU A 186 -11.88 -11.23 -39.63
C GLU A 186 -11.36 -11.26 -38.19
N LEU A 187 -10.27 -10.53 -37.90
CA LEU A 187 -9.70 -10.44 -36.56
C LEU A 187 -10.39 -9.40 -35.70
N LEU A 188 -10.98 -8.37 -36.31
CA LEU A 188 -11.70 -7.29 -35.63
C LEU A 188 -13.05 -7.74 -35.09
N LYS A 189 -13.78 -8.55 -35.89
CA LYS A 189 -15.16 -8.94 -35.64
C LYS A 189 -15.45 -9.35 -34.18
N PRO A 190 -14.74 -10.31 -33.56
CA PRO A 190 -15.05 -10.73 -32.20
C PRO A 190 -14.87 -9.61 -31.16
N TYR A 191 -13.91 -8.70 -31.36
CA TYR A 191 -13.69 -7.58 -30.44
C TYR A 191 -14.73 -6.48 -30.61
N LEU A 192 -15.16 -6.21 -31.85
CA LEU A 192 -16.20 -5.22 -32.13
C LEU A 192 -17.57 -5.69 -31.64
N GLU A 193 -17.91 -6.97 -31.85
CA GLU A 193 -19.13 -7.58 -31.31
C GLU A 193 -19.12 -7.58 -29.77
N GLY A 194 -18.00 -7.98 -29.16
CA GLY A 194 -17.84 -7.92 -27.70
C GLY A 194 -17.97 -6.49 -27.16
N ALA A 195 -17.37 -5.50 -27.82
CA ALA A 195 -17.52 -4.10 -27.43
C ALA A 195 -18.97 -3.62 -27.56
N ARG A 196 -19.68 -4.00 -28.62
CA ARG A 196 -21.10 -3.65 -28.77
C ARG A 196 -21.95 -4.22 -27.63
N GLN A 197 -21.69 -5.46 -27.24
CA GLN A 197 -22.40 -6.08 -26.12
C GLN A 197 -22.09 -5.40 -24.79
N VAL A 198 -20.79 -5.26 -24.44
CA VAL A 198 -20.36 -4.71 -23.14
C VAL A 198 -20.77 -3.25 -22.99
N TYR A 199 -20.63 -2.45 -24.04
CA TYR A 199 -20.91 -1.02 -24.02
C TYR A 199 -22.31 -0.66 -24.54
N THR A 200 -23.15 -1.67 -24.79
CA THR A 200 -24.53 -1.50 -25.29
C THR A 200 -24.59 -0.59 -26.53
N LEU A 201 -23.65 -0.79 -27.47
CA LEU A 201 -23.63 -0.05 -28.74
C LEU A 201 -24.58 -0.71 -29.75
N PRO A 202 -25.14 0.06 -30.71
CA PRO A 202 -25.92 -0.52 -31.80
C PRO A 202 -25.14 -1.60 -32.56
N GLU A 203 -25.82 -2.61 -33.09
CA GLU A 203 -25.20 -3.66 -33.92
C GLU A 203 -24.52 -3.08 -35.18
N THR A 204 -24.94 -1.89 -35.62
CA THR A 204 -24.36 -1.14 -36.75
C THR A 204 -23.21 -0.23 -36.34
N ALA A 205 -22.83 -0.16 -35.06
CA ALA A 205 -21.78 0.72 -34.57
C ALA A 205 -20.45 0.46 -35.29
N SER A 206 -19.81 1.53 -35.78
CA SER A 206 -18.52 1.45 -36.45
C SER A 206 -17.39 1.17 -35.47
N VAL A 207 -16.23 0.71 -35.97
CA VAL A 207 -15.02 0.55 -35.15
C VAL A 207 -14.56 1.88 -34.54
N SER A 208 -14.75 2.99 -35.24
CA SER A 208 -14.42 4.33 -34.74
C SER A 208 -15.30 4.72 -33.56
N LEU A 209 -16.61 4.46 -33.63
CA LEU A 209 -17.51 4.68 -32.51
C LEU A 209 -17.12 3.81 -31.31
N ALA A 210 -16.84 2.52 -31.52
CA ALA A 210 -16.39 1.62 -30.46
C ALA A 210 -15.09 2.10 -29.80
N LEU A 211 -14.08 2.49 -30.59
CA LEU A 211 -12.82 3.03 -30.07
C LEU A 211 -13.04 4.28 -29.21
N LYS A 212 -13.92 5.19 -29.64
CA LYS A 212 -14.27 6.39 -28.87
C LYS A 212 -14.95 6.04 -27.56
N THR A 213 -15.98 5.18 -27.59
CA THR A 213 -16.69 4.78 -26.37
C THR A 213 -15.77 4.09 -25.37
N VAL A 214 -14.93 3.17 -25.84
CA VAL A 214 -13.97 2.46 -24.97
C VAL A 214 -12.94 3.42 -24.37
N ALA A 215 -12.45 4.40 -25.13
CA ALA A 215 -11.53 5.42 -24.63
C ALA A 215 -12.18 6.31 -23.55
N GLU A 216 -13.44 6.71 -23.75
CA GLU A 216 -14.21 7.48 -22.76
C GLU A 216 -14.45 6.68 -21.47
N ASP A 217 -14.80 5.39 -21.60
CA ASP A 217 -14.95 4.50 -20.45
C ASP A 217 -13.64 4.26 -19.71
N PHE A 218 -12.53 4.06 -20.42
CA PHE A 218 -11.21 3.98 -19.80
C PHE A 218 -10.91 5.23 -18.96
N LYS A 219 -11.11 6.43 -19.54
CA LYS A 219 -10.89 7.68 -18.82
C LYS A 219 -11.78 7.77 -17.58
N LYS A 220 -13.06 7.44 -17.69
CA LYS A 220 -14.00 7.46 -16.56
C LYS A 220 -13.58 6.50 -15.46
N SER A 221 -13.24 5.26 -15.81
CA SER A 221 -12.82 4.21 -14.88
C SER A 221 -11.47 4.54 -14.23
N TRP A 222 -10.54 5.13 -14.99
CA TRP A 222 -9.26 5.61 -14.48
C TRP A 222 -9.43 6.76 -13.48
N THR A 223 -10.28 7.76 -13.78
CA THR A 223 -10.61 8.82 -12.84
C THR A 223 -11.23 8.27 -11.56
N ARG A 224 -12.17 7.32 -11.64
CA ARG A 224 -12.73 6.64 -10.45
C ARG A 224 -11.64 5.97 -9.61
N PHE A 225 -10.69 5.30 -10.26
CA PHE A 225 -9.56 4.66 -9.58
C PHE A 225 -8.67 5.68 -8.87
N GLU A 226 -8.31 6.78 -9.54
CA GLU A 226 -7.49 7.85 -8.94
C GLU A 226 -8.19 8.51 -7.75
N ASP A 227 -9.49 8.81 -7.88
CA ASP A 227 -10.29 9.43 -6.82
C ASP A 227 -10.39 8.52 -5.59
N SER A 228 -10.73 7.24 -5.78
CA SER A 228 -10.81 6.29 -4.67
C SER A 228 -9.44 6.03 -4.03
N SER A 229 -8.37 5.91 -4.84
CA SER A 229 -7.00 5.80 -4.32
C SER A 229 -6.60 7.03 -3.50
N HIS A 230 -7.01 8.23 -3.94
CA HIS A 230 -6.78 9.46 -3.20
C HIS A 230 -7.52 9.47 -1.85
N GLN A 231 -8.79 9.06 -1.81
CA GLN A 231 -9.55 8.96 -0.55
C GLN A 231 -8.91 7.97 0.42
N ARG A 232 -8.46 6.81 -0.07
CA ARG A 232 -7.69 5.85 0.74
C ARG A 232 -6.45 6.51 1.34
N ASN A 233 -5.65 7.23 0.54
CA ASN A 233 -4.46 7.93 1.02
C ASN A 233 -4.76 9.02 2.05
N LEU A 234 -5.89 9.73 1.92
CA LEU A 234 -6.33 10.69 2.94
C LEU A 234 -6.65 9.98 4.26
N ALA A 235 -7.32 8.82 4.21
CA ALA A 235 -7.62 8.02 5.39
C ALA A 235 -6.35 7.53 6.10
N PHE A 236 -5.35 7.04 5.35
CA PHE A 236 -4.03 6.70 5.91
C PHE A 236 -3.37 7.89 6.60
N SER A 237 -3.38 9.06 5.96
CA SER A 237 -2.75 10.26 6.52
C SER A 237 -3.45 10.74 7.81
N GLU A 238 -4.78 10.58 7.89
CA GLU A 238 -5.56 10.88 9.08
C GLU A 238 -5.28 9.86 10.19
N LYS A 239 -5.19 8.57 9.85
CA LYS A 239 -4.83 7.52 10.81
C LYS A 239 -3.46 7.75 11.42
N ALA A 240 -2.48 8.13 10.59
CA ALA A 240 -1.14 8.47 11.07
C ALA A 240 -1.13 9.74 11.95
N ALA A 241 -1.90 10.77 11.61
CA ALA A 241 -2.00 12.01 12.38
C ALA A 241 -2.68 11.82 13.75
N SER A 242 -3.67 10.92 13.81
CA SER A 242 -4.46 10.62 15.01
C SER A 242 -3.87 9.50 15.88
N ALA A 243 -2.77 8.87 15.43
CA ALA A 243 -2.10 7.84 16.20
C ALA A 243 -1.58 8.43 17.52
N SER A 244 -2.04 7.87 18.63
CA SER A 244 -1.68 8.33 19.98
C SER A 244 -0.30 7.85 20.42
N THR A 245 0.72 8.07 19.58
CA THR A 245 2.11 7.67 19.84
C THR A 245 3.07 8.82 19.56
N LYS A 246 4.21 8.82 20.28
CA LYS A 246 5.35 9.70 20.02
C LYS A 246 6.45 9.00 19.21
N LYS A 247 6.33 7.70 19.00
CA LYS A 247 7.29 6.89 18.26
C LYS A 247 7.02 6.94 16.76
N PRO A 248 8.03 6.70 15.91
CA PRO A 248 7.78 6.54 14.49
C PRO A 248 6.69 5.51 14.18
N ILE A 249 5.94 5.75 13.11
CA ILE A 249 4.80 4.93 12.68
C ILE A 249 5.13 4.30 11.33
N PRO A 250 5.47 3.00 11.27
CA PRO A 250 5.54 2.29 10.02
C PRO A 250 4.15 2.15 9.39
N LEU A 251 4.09 2.38 8.10
CA LEU A 251 2.90 2.23 7.27
C LEU A 251 3.29 1.34 6.08
N VAL A 252 2.77 0.11 6.07
CA VAL A 252 3.03 -0.88 5.02
C VAL A 252 2.01 -0.67 3.91
N ILE A 253 2.48 -0.31 2.71
CA ILE A 253 1.64 0.20 1.61
C ILE A 253 2.24 -0.15 0.24
N GLY A 254 1.39 -0.43 -0.74
CA GLY A 254 1.75 -0.58 -2.15
C GLY A 254 2.35 0.67 -2.76
N GLY A 255 3.25 0.49 -3.71
CA GLY A 255 3.95 1.62 -4.35
C GLY A 255 3.02 2.61 -5.04
N LEU A 256 1.88 2.14 -5.55
CA LEU A 256 0.84 2.96 -6.18
C LEU A 256 0.38 4.13 -5.30
N HIS A 257 0.35 3.92 -3.99
CA HIS A 257 -0.16 4.89 -3.01
C HIS A 257 0.91 5.90 -2.59
N VAL A 258 2.19 5.53 -2.62
CA VAL A 258 3.29 6.28 -1.99
C VAL A 258 3.37 7.73 -2.47
N ARG A 259 3.26 7.99 -3.78
CA ARG A 259 3.41 9.35 -4.34
C ARG A 259 2.33 10.31 -3.84
N ASP A 260 1.08 9.87 -3.76
CA ASP A 260 -0.02 10.73 -3.32
C ASP A 260 -0.15 10.74 -1.79
N LEU A 261 0.10 9.62 -1.11
CA LEU A 261 0.18 9.56 0.34
C LEU A 261 1.28 10.48 0.90
N LYS A 262 2.46 10.52 0.29
CA LYS A 262 3.51 11.49 0.64
C LYS A 262 2.97 12.92 0.63
N LYS A 263 2.26 13.33 -0.43
CA LYS A 263 1.66 14.67 -0.52
C LYS A 263 0.60 14.89 0.56
N ALA A 264 -0.20 13.88 0.88
CA ALA A 264 -1.20 13.97 1.94
C ALA A 264 -0.55 14.17 3.33
N LEU A 265 0.54 13.45 3.62
CA LEU A 265 1.32 13.60 4.84
C LEU A 265 1.97 14.99 4.94
N GLU A 266 2.58 15.49 3.85
CA GLU A 266 3.15 16.83 3.78
C GLU A 266 2.10 17.93 4.03
N ARG A 267 0.90 17.80 3.44
CA ARG A 267 -0.22 18.72 3.69
C ARG A 267 -0.64 18.74 5.16
N LYS A 268 -0.56 17.60 5.84
CA LYS A 268 -0.79 17.47 7.29
C LYS A 268 0.41 17.83 8.15
N LYS A 269 1.52 18.29 7.54
CA LYS A 269 2.78 18.63 8.22
C LYS A 269 3.40 17.47 9.01
N LEU A 270 3.12 16.23 8.56
CA LEU A 270 3.75 15.02 9.10
C LEU A 270 5.09 14.79 8.40
N ASN A 271 6.10 14.38 9.17
CA ASN A 271 7.35 13.90 8.59
C ASN A 271 7.13 12.52 8.01
N CYS A 272 7.76 12.24 6.87
CA CYS A 272 7.78 10.89 6.34
C CYS A 272 9.14 10.52 5.74
N VAL A 273 9.47 9.24 5.81
CA VAL A 273 10.61 8.62 5.12
C VAL A 273 10.07 7.44 4.33
N ILE A 274 10.49 7.32 3.07
CA ILE A 274 10.06 6.25 2.18
C ILE A 274 11.17 5.22 2.10
N PHE A 275 10.84 3.99 2.45
CA PHE A 275 11.71 2.84 2.33
C PHE A 275 11.19 1.86 1.31
N GLU A 276 12.12 1.30 0.56
CA GLU A 276 11.90 0.25 -0.42
C GLU A 276 12.67 -0.99 0.02
N PRO A 277 12.00 -2.13 0.24
CA PRO A 277 12.70 -3.39 0.45
C PRO A 277 13.59 -3.72 -0.74
N LEU A 278 14.76 -4.32 -0.52
CA LEU A 278 15.71 -4.61 -1.60
C LEU A 278 15.10 -5.50 -2.72
N ALA A 279 14.14 -6.36 -2.37
CA ALA A 279 13.44 -7.22 -3.32
C ALA A 279 12.18 -6.59 -3.95
N TYR A 280 11.87 -5.32 -3.66
CA TYR A 280 10.73 -4.64 -4.26
C TYR A 280 10.96 -4.38 -5.76
N GLN A 281 9.92 -4.59 -6.56
CA GLN A 281 9.90 -4.23 -7.98
C GLN A 281 8.88 -3.12 -8.21
N ASN A 282 9.27 -2.12 -8.99
CA ASN A 282 8.46 -0.92 -9.27
C ASN A 282 7.35 -1.18 -10.31
N ASP A 283 6.89 -2.42 -10.49
CA ASP A 283 5.96 -2.81 -11.54
C ASP A 283 4.61 -2.12 -11.41
N GLU A 284 4.10 -1.97 -10.18
CA GLU A 284 2.81 -1.32 -9.94
C GLU A 284 2.87 0.18 -10.29
N GLU A 285 3.93 0.87 -9.87
CA GLU A 285 4.16 2.30 -10.20
C GLU A 285 4.34 2.49 -11.71
N THR A 286 5.09 1.60 -12.35
CA THR A 286 5.31 1.60 -13.80
C THR A 286 4.00 1.36 -14.56
N MET A 287 3.15 0.45 -14.08
CA MET A 287 1.82 0.22 -14.64
C MET A 287 0.97 1.49 -14.59
N GLN A 288 0.98 2.23 -13.47
CA GLN A 288 0.21 3.47 -13.34
C GLN A 288 0.65 4.51 -14.37
N ASP A 289 1.96 4.70 -14.53
CA ASP A 289 2.50 5.66 -15.49
C ASP A 289 2.21 5.25 -16.94
N ASN A 290 2.27 3.95 -17.24
CA ASN A 290 1.90 3.40 -18.54
C ASN A 290 0.41 3.59 -18.86
N LEU A 291 -0.49 3.33 -17.90
CA LEU A 291 -1.93 3.52 -18.09
C LEU A 291 -2.25 5.01 -18.31
N LYS A 292 -1.62 5.93 -17.57
CA LYS A 292 -1.74 7.38 -17.80
C LYS A 292 -1.27 7.79 -19.18
N LYS A 293 -0.14 7.24 -19.64
CA LYS A 293 0.37 7.49 -20.99
C LYS A 293 -0.62 7.02 -22.04
N VAL A 294 -1.10 5.78 -21.92
CA VAL A 294 -2.14 5.23 -22.82
C VAL A 294 -3.37 6.14 -22.83
N MET A 295 -3.84 6.62 -21.68
CA MET A 295 -5.00 7.53 -21.60
C MET A 295 -4.80 8.80 -22.41
N ASN A 296 -3.60 9.38 -22.36
CA ASN A 296 -3.25 10.58 -23.09
C ASN A 296 -3.07 10.34 -24.61
N GLU A 297 -2.72 9.12 -25.00
CA GLU A 297 -2.55 8.69 -26.39
C GLU A 297 -3.86 8.25 -27.04
N MET A 298 -4.86 7.82 -26.26
CA MET A 298 -6.23 7.49 -26.70
C MET A 298 -7.04 8.71 -27.19
N LYS A 299 -6.38 9.82 -27.55
CA LYS A 299 -7.04 10.97 -28.18
C LYS A 299 -7.55 10.55 -29.56
N VAL A 300 -8.86 10.30 -29.61
CA VAL A 300 -9.60 10.16 -30.85
C VAL A 300 -9.52 11.50 -31.58
N LYS A 301 -8.74 11.54 -32.67
CA LYS A 301 -8.83 12.60 -33.68
C LYS A 301 -10.09 12.41 -34.50
#